data_AF-A0A8X6WC05-F1
#
_entry.id   AF-A0A8X6WC05-F1
#
_cell.length_a   1.000
_cell.length_b   1.000
_cell.length_c   1.000
_cell.angle_alpha   90.00
_cell.angle_beta   90.00
_cell.angle_gamma   90.00
#
_symmetry.space_group_name_H-M   'P 1'
#
loop_
_entity.id
_entity.type
_entity.pdbx_description
1 polymer ?
#
loop_
_entity_poly.entity_id
_entity_poly.type
_entity_poly.pdbx_seq_one_letter_code
_entity_poly.pdbx_strand_id
1 'polypeptide(L)'
;MLRCGVSVDGTWQRRGHSSLNGCVAVLSIDTGKVLDLEVMSKWCKNCNTSKSSGKSKHVKKHQCSCNHLGSAGSMESVGAYRLFERSRETRKLEYVEFYGDGDSKSHLTVKDIYGIDSVRKYECMGHIQKRVGSKLRILKTKEKGLGGKGKLSDSFIDKIQNYYGIAIRSNIGNLEEMQRAVIAAFLSLLFR
;
A
#
# COMPACT_ATOMS: atom_id res chain seq x y z
N MET A 1 8.25 -18.63 18.04
CA MET A 1 7.51 -17.41 17.64
C MET A 1 6.97 -17.66 16.26
N LEU A 2 5.69 -17.38 16.01
CA LEU A 2 5.06 -17.70 14.73
C LEU A 2 5.37 -16.61 13.71
N ARG A 3 5.61 -17.00 12.46
CA ARG A 3 5.94 -16.09 11.35
C ARG A 3 4.77 -16.08 10.37
N CYS A 4 4.38 -14.91 9.88
CA CYS A 4 3.31 -14.81 8.88
C CYS A 4 3.55 -13.67 7.89
N GLY A 5 2.91 -13.79 6.73
CA GLY A 5 2.80 -12.72 5.76
C GLY A 5 1.65 -11.78 6.09
N VAL A 6 1.88 -10.49 5.87
CA VAL A 6 0.90 -9.45 6.19
C VAL A 6 0.75 -8.44 5.06
N SER A 7 -0.47 -7.95 4.90
CA SER A 7 -0.73 -6.72 4.16
C SER A 7 -0.86 -5.54 5.13
N VAL A 8 -0.30 -4.39 4.74
CA VAL A 8 -0.36 -3.17 5.51
C VAL A 8 -0.99 -2.09 4.66
N ASP A 9 -2.04 -1.45 5.18
CA ASP A 9 -2.72 -0.35 4.50
C ASP A 9 -3.18 0.72 5.49
N GLY A 10 -3.30 1.94 4.99
CA GLY A 10 -3.69 3.12 5.75
C GLY A 10 -4.97 3.75 5.19
N THR A 11 -5.86 4.18 6.08
CA THR A 11 -7.03 4.98 5.71
C THR A 11 -7.00 6.34 6.38
N TRP A 12 -7.45 7.37 5.65
CA TRP A 12 -7.36 8.76 6.07
C TRP A 12 -8.74 9.41 6.15
N GLN A 13 -8.91 10.33 7.10
CA GLN A 13 -10.16 11.07 7.26
C GLN A 13 -10.56 11.87 6.01
N ARG A 14 -9.56 12.39 5.28
CA ARG A 14 -9.75 13.21 4.07
C ARG A 14 -8.90 12.68 2.93
N ARG A 15 -9.37 12.88 1.69
CA ARG A 15 -8.55 12.66 0.49
C ARG A 15 -7.46 13.72 0.39
N GLY A 16 -6.31 13.35 -0.15
CA GLY A 16 -5.13 14.22 -0.29
C GLY A 16 -4.23 14.24 0.95
N HIS A 17 -3.21 15.11 0.94
CA HIS A 17 -2.15 15.14 1.95
C HIS A 17 -2.45 16.02 3.19
N SER A 18 -3.72 16.38 3.40
CA SER A 18 -4.17 17.30 4.46
C SER A 18 -4.89 16.63 5.63
N SER A 19 -4.87 15.28 5.67
CA SER A 19 -5.52 14.53 6.74
C SER A 19 -4.87 14.75 8.10
N LEU A 20 -5.71 14.99 9.10
CA LEU A 20 -5.31 15.14 10.50
C LEU A 20 -5.41 13.83 11.27
N ASN A 21 -6.25 12.90 10.79
CA ASN A 21 -6.50 11.62 11.42
C ASN A 21 -6.41 10.51 10.38
N GLY A 22 -6.02 9.33 10.84
CA GLY A 22 -5.98 8.11 10.06
C GLY A 22 -5.89 6.86 10.91
N CYS A 23 -5.87 5.73 10.24
CA CYS A 23 -5.65 4.44 10.87
C CYS A 23 -4.78 3.60 9.94
N VAL A 24 -3.79 2.92 10.49
CA VAL A 24 -2.96 1.94 9.77
C VAL A 24 -3.30 0.57 10.32
N ALA A 25 -3.55 -0.40 9.44
CA ALA A 25 -3.91 -1.74 9.84
C ALA A 25 -2.95 -2.77 9.25
N VAL A 26 -2.70 -3.84 10.00
CA VAL A 26 -2.01 -5.04 9.54
C VAL A 26 -3.03 -6.17 9.42
N LEU A 27 -3.10 -6.79 8.24
CA LEU A 27 -3.97 -7.92 7.96
C LEU A 27 -3.13 -9.16 7.63
N SER A 28 -3.51 -10.31 8.18
CA SER A 28 -2.91 -11.59 7.81
C SER A 28 -3.27 -11.94 6.36
N ILE A 29 -2.28 -12.35 5.58
CA ILE A 29 -2.49 -12.87 4.23
C ILE A 29 -3.19 -14.22 4.26
N ASP A 30 -2.79 -15.09 5.18
CA ASP A 30 -3.31 -16.47 5.26
C ASP A 30 -4.79 -16.50 5.66
N THR A 31 -5.19 -15.64 6.62
CA THR A 31 -6.55 -15.68 7.18
C THR A 31 -7.44 -14.55 6.70
N GLY A 32 -6.90 -13.51 6.06
CA GLY A 32 -7.62 -12.29 5.70
C GLY A 32 -8.14 -11.49 6.91
N LYS A 33 -7.65 -11.77 8.13
CA LYS A 33 -8.12 -11.13 9.37
C LYS A 33 -7.20 -9.99 9.77
N VAL A 34 -7.77 -8.97 10.42
CA VAL A 34 -7.01 -7.89 11.04
C VAL A 34 -6.22 -8.45 12.23
N LEU A 35 -4.91 -8.27 12.21
CA LEU A 35 -4.00 -8.66 13.28
C LEU A 35 -3.80 -7.52 14.29
N ASP A 36 -3.65 -6.30 13.79
CA ASP A 36 -3.43 -5.12 14.63
C ASP A 36 -3.77 -3.82 13.89
N LEU A 37 -3.97 -2.73 14.64
CA LEU A 37 -4.28 -1.40 14.12
C LEU A 37 -3.65 -0.28 14.95
N GLU A 38 -3.25 0.79 14.28
CA GLU A 38 -2.70 2.00 14.89
C GLU A 38 -3.52 3.21 14.43
N VAL A 39 -4.23 3.83 15.37
CA VAL A 39 -4.93 5.10 15.11
C VAL A 39 -3.92 6.22 15.15
N MET A 40 -3.84 7.01 14.08
CA MET A 40 -2.91 8.12 13.90
C MET A 40 -3.65 9.45 13.99
N SER A 41 -3.14 10.38 14.78
CA SER A 41 -3.71 11.72 14.90
C SER A 41 -2.65 12.81 15.05
N LYS A 42 -2.87 13.90 14.33
CA LYS A 42 -2.15 15.18 14.42
C LYS A 42 -2.96 16.25 15.14
N TRP A 43 -4.19 15.94 15.54
CA TRP A 43 -5.12 16.93 16.05
C TRP A 43 -5.66 16.53 17.42
N CYS A 44 -5.67 17.49 18.33
CA CYS A 44 -6.29 17.35 19.63
C CYS A 44 -7.10 18.61 19.92
N LYS A 45 -8.37 18.41 20.30
CA LYS A 45 -9.31 19.50 20.61
C LYS A 45 -8.73 20.43 21.67
N ASN A 46 -8.26 19.86 22.77
CA ASN A 46 -7.75 20.59 23.93
C ASN A 46 -6.51 21.42 23.55
N CYS A 47 -5.55 20.82 22.82
CA CYS A 47 -4.39 21.52 22.29
C CYS A 47 -4.77 22.68 21.35
N ASN A 48 -5.81 22.51 20.54
CA ASN A 48 -6.22 23.54 19.59
C ASN A 48 -6.92 24.71 20.31
N THR A 49 -7.80 24.41 21.25
CA THR A 49 -8.49 25.42 22.07
C THR A 49 -7.50 26.24 22.90
N SER A 50 -6.46 25.61 23.49
CA SER A 50 -5.44 26.35 24.24
C SER A 50 -4.65 27.30 23.36
N LYS A 51 -4.30 26.91 22.12
CA LYS A 51 -3.60 27.76 21.15
C LYS A 51 -4.43 28.99 20.77
N SER A 52 -5.73 28.82 20.51
CA SER A 52 -6.62 29.93 20.15
C SER A 52 -6.84 30.93 21.28
N SER A 53 -6.69 30.50 22.54
CA SER A 53 -6.94 31.34 23.72
C SER A 53 -5.73 32.15 24.22
N GLY A 54 -4.57 32.07 23.56
CA GLY A 54 -3.34 32.77 23.97
C GLY A 54 -2.70 32.26 25.28
N LYS A 55 -3.33 31.31 25.97
CA LYS A 55 -2.85 30.70 27.23
C LYS A 55 -1.84 29.58 26.98
N SER A 56 -0.82 29.84 26.18
CA SER A 56 0.18 28.86 25.71
C SER A 56 0.96 28.15 26.83
N LYS A 57 0.95 28.70 28.06
CA LYS A 57 1.72 28.19 29.21
C LYS A 57 0.94 27.28 30.17
N HIS A 58 -0.38 27.11 30.00
CA HIS A 58 -1.18 26.19 30.80
C HIS A 58 -1.90 25.18 29.92
N VAL A 59 -1.14 24.37 29.19
CA VAL A 59 -1.67 23.08 28.75
C VAL A 59 -1.86 22.27 30.03
N LYS A 60 -3.07 22.31 30.60
CA LYS A 60 -3.50 21.34 31.61
C LYS A 60 -3.00 19.97 31.17
N LYS A 61 -2.40 19.19 32.08
CA LYS A 61 -2.05 17.78 31.85
C LYS A 61 -3.31 17.08 31.35
N HIS A 62 -3.43 16.99 30.04
CA HIS A 62 -4.51 16.31 29.36
C HIS A 62 -3.86 15.22 28.53
N GLN A 63 -4.60 14.15 28.34
CA GLN A 63 -4.16 13.09 27.46
C GLN A 63 -4.28 13.60 26.02
N CYS A 64 -3.16 14.07 25.48
CA CYS A 64 -3.09 14.59 24.12
C CYS A 64 -3.41 13.45 23.15
N SER A 65 -4.39 13.67 22.27
CA SER A 65 -4.73 12.71 21.22
C SER A 65 -3.72 12.73 20.06
N CYS A 66 -2.86 13.76 19.98
CA CYS A 66 -1.83 13.81 18.94
C CYS A 66 -0.73 12.80 19.23
N ASN A 67 -0.61 11.79 18.39
CA ASN A 67 0.47 10.81 18.43
C ASN A 67 1.35 10.83 17.17
N HIS A 68 1.13 11.79 16.26
CA HIS A 68 1.95 11.99 15.07
C HIS A 68 2.22 13.48 14.84
N LEU A 69 3.48 13.81 14.51
CA LEU A 69 3.92 15.18 14.22
C LEU A 69 4.26 15.39 12.74
N GLY A 70 4.42 14.33 11.95
CA GLY A 70 4.83 14.38 10.55
C GLY A 70 3.72 14.77 9.56
N SER A 71 3.98 14.58 8.26
CA SER A 71 2.98 14.79 7.21
C SER A 71 1.88 13.71 7.27
N ALA A 72 0.73 13.95 6.64
CA ALA A 72 -0.30 12.92 6.52
C ALA A 72 0.24 11.68 5.79
N GLY A 73 1.05 11.88 4.75
CA GLY A 73 1.67 10.79 4.01
C GLY A 73 2.68 9.96 4.81
N SER A 74 3.27 10.51 5.88
CA SER A 74 4.19 9.73 6.74
C SER A 74 3.48 8.94 7.85
N MET A 75 2.17 9.14 8.03
CA MET A 75 1.39 8.38 9.03
C MET A 75 1.43 6.88 8.76
N GLU A 76 1.36 6.47 7.49
CA GLU A 76 1.38 5.06 7.13
C GLU A 76 2.67 4.39 7.54
N SER A 77 3.82 4.98 7.18
CA SER A 77 5.13 4.39 7.46
C SER A 77 5.44 4.37 8.97
N VAL A 78 5.05 5.43 9.70
CA VAL A 78 5.19 5.46 11.16
C VAL A 78 4.25 4.46 11.83
N GLY A 79 3.01 4.35 11.37
CA GLY A 79 2.05 3.38 11.89
C GLY A 79 2.50 1.94 11.61
N ALA A 80 2.97 1.66 10.40
CA ALA A 80 3.55 0.36 10.02
C ALA A 80 4.73 0.00 10.93
N TYR A 81 5.66 0.94 11.16
CA TYR A 81 6.77 0.73 12.10
C TYR A 81 6.27 0.34 13.49
N ARG A 82 5.35 1.11 14.08
CA ARG A 82 4.79 0.83 15.42
C ARG A 82 4.10 -0.54 15.50
N LEU A 83 3.38 -0.92 14.45
CA LEU A 83 2.67 -2.19 14.38
C LEU A 83 3.65 -3.38 14.31
N PHE A 84 4.74 -3.23 13.57
CA PHE A 84 5.78 -4.26 13.48
C PHE A 84 6.60 -4.34 14.77
N GLU A 85 7.03 -3.19 15.32
CA GLU A 85 7.83 -3.11 16.55
C GLU A 85 7.16 -3.86 17.70
N ARG A 86 5.86 -3.62 17.94
CA ARG A 86 5.13 -4.24 19.04
C ARG A 86 4.61 -5.65 18.76
N SER A 87 4.73 -6.15 17.53
CA SER A 87 4.10 -7.41 17.11
C SER A 87 4.58 -8.62 17.93
N ARG A 88 5.90 -8.71 18.18
CA ARG A 88 6.52 -9.80 18.94
C ARG A 88 6.02 -9.86 20.37
N GLU A 89 5.84 -8.70 21.00
CA GLU A 89 5.43 -8.59 22.39
C GLU A 89 3.93 -8.81 22.55
N THR A 90 3.13 -8.10 21.75
CA THR A 90 1.67 -8.01 21.89
C THR A 90 0.90 -9.13 21.20
N ARG A 91 1.41 -9.61 20.05
CA ARG A 91 0.74 -10.62 19.21
C ARG A 91 1.47 -11.97 19.18
N LYS A 92 2.72 -12.03 19.66
CA LYS A 92 3.61 -13.20 19.57
C LYS A 92 3.85 -13.65 18.11
N LEU A 93 3.83 -12.68 17.18
CA LEU A 93 4.02 -12.87 15.75
C LEU A 93 5.24 -12.10 15.26
N GLU A 94 5.91 -12.62 14.23
CA GLU A 94 6.86 -11.90 13.39
C GLU A 94 6.30 -11.77 11.97
N TYR A 95 6.16 -10.54 11.51
CA TYR A 95 5.68 -10.22 10.18
C TYR A 95 6.84 -10.27 9.19
N VAL A 96 7.00 -11.39 8.48
CA VAL A 96 8.22 -11.63 7.67
C VAL A 96 8.02 -11.39 6.17
N GLU A 97 6.77 -11.22 5.74
CA GLU A 97 6.43 -10.85 4.38
C GLU A 97 5.48 -9.66 4.41
N PHE A 98 5.82 -8.63 3.64
CA PHE A 98 5.06 -7.40 3.51
C PHE A 98 4.43 -7.35 2.12
N TYR A 99 3.11 -7.41 2.06
CA TYR A 99 2.33 -7.31 0.83
C TYR A 99 1.72 -5.91 0.74
N GLY A 100 2.23 -5.12 -0.18
CA GLY A 100 1.74 -3.76 -0.36
C GLY A 100 1.99 -3.22 -1.75
N ASP A 101 1.86 -1.91 -1.85
CA ASP A 101 1.96 -1.20 -3.12
C ASP A 101 3.42 -1.08 -3.59
N GLY A 102 3.60 -0.97 -4.91
CA GLY A 102 4.92 -1.06 -5.56
C GLY A 102 5.96 -0.06 -5.05
N ASP A 103 5.56 1.17 -4.70
CA ASP A 103 6.40 2.16 -4.02
C ASP A 103 5.87 2.40 -2.61
N SER A 104 6.42 1.68 -1.64
CA SER A 104 5.96 1.74 -0.24
C SER A 104 7.12 2.17 0.65
N LYS A 105 7.17 3.45 0.99
CA LYS A 105 8.07 3.97 2.03
C LYS A 105 7.92 3.21 3.36
N SER A 106 6.72 2.68 3.61
CA SER A 106 6.36 1.85 4.76
C SER A 106 7.10 0.51 4.81
N HIS A 107 7.52 -0.08 3.68
CA HIS A 107 8.36 -1.29 3.70
C HIS A 107 9.79 -0.94 4.12
N LEU A 108 10.35 0.16 3.61
CA LEU A 108 11.71 0.59 3.95
C LEU A 108 11.87 0.84 5.46
N THR A 109 10.82 1.28 6.15
CA THR A 109 10.84 1.49 7.60
C THR A 109 10.80 0.21 8.42
N VAL A 110 10.36 -0.92 7.86
CA VAL A 110 10.22 -2.20 8.57
C VAL A 110 11.12 -3.31 8.03
N LYS A 111 11.80 -3.09 6.91
CA LYS A 111 12.67 -4.05 6.21
C LYS A 111 13.62 -4.79 7.16
N ASP A 112 14.22 -4.05 8.08
CA ASP A 112 15.26 -4.55 8.97
C ASP A 112 14.81 -4.66 10.45
N ILE A 113 13.50 -4.60 10.73
CA ILE A 113 12.97 -4.43 12.09
C ILE A 113 13.20 -5.61 13.03
N TYR A 114 13.32 -6.83 12.49
CA TYR A 114 13.69 -8.03 13.26
C TYR A 114 15.13 -8.50 12.99
N GLY A 115 15.94 -7.67 12.31
CA GLY A 115 17.27 -7.99 11.81
C GLY A 115 17.43 -7.65 10.33
N ILE A 116 18.67 -7.70 9.83
CA ILE A 116 19.00 -7.39 8.41
C ILE A 116 18.12 -8.22 7.46
N ASP A 117 17.46 -7.52 6.52
CA ASP A 117 16.60 -8.09 5.48
C ASP A 117 15.52 -9.05 6.02
N SER A 118 15.05 -8.82 7.26
CA SER A 118 14.10 -9.71 7.94
C SER A 118 12.70 -9.69 7.34
N VAL A 119 12.31 -8.62 6.63
CA VAL A 119 10.98 -8.46 6.03
C VAL A 119 11.06 -8.37 4.51
N ARG A 120 10.57 -9.41 3.83
CA ARG A 120 10.54 -9.50 2.37
C ARG A 120 9.33 -8.77 1.80
N LYS A 121 9.55 -7.93 0.78
CA LYS A 121 8.47 -7.22 0.09
C LYS A 121 7.85 -8.06 -1.03
N TYR A 122 6.54 -8.02 -1.11
CA TYR A 122 5.71 -8.53 -2.19
C TYR A 122 4.76 -7.46 -2.69
N GLU A 123 4.39 -7.57 -3.96
CA GLU A 123 3.45 -6.66 -4.60
C GLU A 123 2.09 -7.32 -4.76
N CYS A 124 1.03 -6.56 -4.55
CA CYS A 124 -0.31 -7.06 -4.79
C CYS A 124 -0.59 -7.19 -6.30
N MET A 125 -1.38 -8.19 -6.67
CA MET A 125 -1.79 -8.43 -8.06
C MET A 125 -2.41 -7.19 -8.72
N GLY A 126 -3.15 -6.39 -7.96
CA GLY A 126 -3.73 -5.13 -8.46
C GLY A 126 -2.66 -4.12 -8.89
N HIS A 127 -1.53 -4.04 -8.18
CA HIS A 127 -0.42 -3.17 -8.56
C HIS A 127 0.35 -3.69 -9.75
N ILE A 128 0.57 -5.00 -9.83
CA ILE A 128 1.17 -5.63 -11.01
C ILE A 128 0.31 -5.35 -12.25
N GLN A 129 -1.03 -5.50 -12.12
CA GLN A 129 -1.99 -5.15 -13.16
C GLN A 129 -1.84 -3.68 -13.61
N LYS A 130 -1.90 -2.72 -12.68
CA LYS A 130 -1.74 -1.28 -12.99
C LYS A 130 -0.41 -0.98 -13.68
N ARG A 131 0.67 -1.64 -13.25
CA ARG A 131 2.02 -1.42 -13.80
C ARG A 131 2.08 -1.71 -15.30
N VAL A 132 1.44 -2.79 -15.76
CA VAL A 132 1.38 -3.11 -17.20
C VAL A 132 0.78 -1.94 -17.98
N GLY A 133 -0.36 -1.41 -17.53
CA GLY A 133 -0.99 -0.26 -18.16
C GLY A 133 -0.12 1.00 -18.13
N SER A 134 0.56 1.29 -17.02
CA SER A 134 1.50 2.43 -16.94
C SER A 134 2.67 2.29 -17.90
N LYS A 135 3.27 1.10 -18.01
CA LYS A 135 4.40 0.84 -18.92
C LYS A 135 3.99 0.96 -20.38
N LEU A 136 2.80 0.46 -20.75
CA LEU A 136 2.26 0.62 -22.11
C LEU A 136 1.99 2.08 -22.47
N ARG A 137 1.49 2.89 -21.54
CA ARG A 137 1.31 4.33 -21.75
C ARG A 137 2.64 5.06 -21.94
N ILE A 138 3.66 4.70 -21.16
CA ILE A 138 5.02 5.24 -21.34
C ILE A 138 5.57 4.87 -22.72
N LEU A 139 5.42 3.60 -23.13
CA LEU A 139 5.85 3.12 -24.44
C LEU A 139 5.15 3.86 -25.58
N LYS A 140 3.82 4.02 -25.48
CA LYS A 140 2.99 4.80 -26.42
C LYS A 140 3.51 6.23 -26.62
N THR A 141 3.99 6.87 -25.55
CA THR A 141 4.51 8.25 -25.60
C THR A 141 5.94 8.32 -26.15
N LYS A 142 6.78 7.32 -25.86
CA LYS A 142 8.18 7.28 -26.31
C LYS A 142 8.32 6.91 -27.78
N GLU A 143 7.55 5.93 -28.24
CA GLU A 143 7.63 5.41 -29.59
C GLU A 143 6.62 6.09 -30.51
N LYS A 144 7.13 6.87 -31.46
CA LYS A 144 6.29 7.54 -32.46
C LYS A 144 5.56 6.50 -33.30
N GLY A 145 4.25 6.69 -33.47
CA GLY A 145 3.43 5.84 -34.33
C GLY A 145 2.75 4.65 -33.65
N LEU A 146 2.98 4.41 -32.34
CA LEU A 146 2.21 3.41 -31.57
C LEU A 146 0.84 3.92 -31.11
N GLY A 147 0.69 5.23 -30.91
CA GLY A 147 -0.58 5.86 -30.55
C GLY A 147 -1.49 6.07 -31.77
N GLY A 148 -2.80 6.18 -31.51
CA GLY A 148 -3.81 6.55 -32.51
C GLY A 148 -4.97 5.57 -32.63
N LYS A 149 -5.96 5.92 -33.45
CA LYS A 149 -7.13 5.08 -33.74
C LYS A 149 -6.66 3.79 -34.44
N GLY A 150 -7.11 2.63 -33.97
CA GLY A 150 -6.69 1.32 -34.48
C GLY A 150 -5.31 0.84 -34.00
N LYS A 151 -4.71 1.52 -33.02
CA LYS A 151 -3.41 1.15 -32.43
C LYS A 151 -3.51 1.10 -30.90
N LEU A 152 -2.45 1.48 -30.19
CA LEU A 152 -2.39 1.50 -28.73
C LEU A 152 -3.15 2.72 -28.15
N SER A 153 -4.48 2.68 -28.18
CA SER A 153 -5.35 3.68 -27.52
C SER A 153 -5.38 3.46 -26.01
N ASP A 154 -5.75 4.47 -25.22
CA ASP A 154 -5.84 4.30 -23.75
C ASP A 154 -6.91 3.28 -23.36
N SER A 155 -8.04 3.27 -24.09
CA SER A 155 -9.09 2.26 -23.91
C SER A 155 -8.61 0.83 -24.24
N PHE A 156 -7.69 0.69 -25.19
CA PHE A 156 -7.10 -0.61 -25.51
C PHE A 156 -6.06 -1.04 -24.47
N ILE A 157 -5.26 -0.09 -23.96
CA ILE A 157 -4.37 -0.34 -22.80
C ILE A 157 -5.18 -0.78 -21.58
N ASP A 158 -6.33 -0.16 -21.30
CA ASP A 158 -7.21 -0.55 -20.19
C ASP A 158 -7.74 -1.98 -20.36
N LYS A 159 -8.07 -2.38 -21.60
CA LYS A 159 -8.44 -3.78 -21.90
C LYS A 159 -7.27 -4.72 -21.61
N ILE A 160 -6.07 -4.45 -22.13
CA ILE A 160 -4.87 -5.27 -21.89
C ILE A 160 -4.63 -5.41 -20.38
N GLN A 161 -4.68 -4.30 -19.65
CA GLN A 161 -4.54 -4.29 -18.19
C GLN A 161 -5.57 -5.21 -17.52
N ASN A 162 -6.84 -5.15 -17.92
CA ASN A 162 -7.88 -6.01 -17.35
C ASN A 162 -7.66 -7.49 -17.67
N TYR A 163 -7.36 -7.84 -18.92
CA TYR A 163 -7.09 -9.23 -19.30
C TYR A 163 -5.85 -9.80 -18.62
N TYR A 164 -4.80 -8.99 -18.47
CA TYR A 164 -3.61 -9.37 -17.71
C TYR A 164 -3.96 -9.73 -16.26
N GLY A 165 -4.78 -8.91 -15.60
CA GLY A 165 -5.25 -9.20 -14.25
C GLY A 165 -6.14 -10.45 -14.17
N ILE A 166 -6.99 -10.69 -15.17
CA ILE A 166 -7.83 -11.90 -15.25
C ILE A 166 -6.94 -13.14 -15.40
N ALA A 167 -5.99 -13.12 -16.33
CA ALA A 167 -5.08 -14.24 -16.58
C ALA A 167 -4.29 -14.66 -15.32
N ILE A 168 -3.84 -13.69 -14.51
CA ILE A 168 -3.18 -13.98 -13.22
C ILE A 168 -4.15 -14.61 -12.22
N ARG A 169 -5.33 -14.00 -12.02
CA ARG A 169 -6.30 -14.48 -11.02
C ARG A 169 -6.90 -15.84 -11.36
N SER A 170 -7.08 -16.15 -12.64
CA SER A 170 -7.64 -17.43 -13.09
C SER A 170 -6.65 -18.60 -12.97
N ASN A 171 -5.36 -18.33 -12.76
CA ASN A 171 -4.30 -19.34 -12.73
C ASN A 171 -3.47 -19.28 -11.44
N ILE A 172 -4.09 -18.92 -10.32
CA ILE A 172 -3.43 -18.90 -9.01
C ILE A 172 -2.89 -20.30 -8.68
N GLY A 173 -1.62 -20.36 -8.27
CA GLY A 173 -0.95 -21.61 -7.93
C GLY A 173 -0.37 -22.39 -9.12
N ASN A 174 -0.60 -21.95 -10.37
CA ASN A 174 -0.02 -22.57 -11.56
C ASN A 174 0.74 -21.52 -12.40
N LEU A 175 2.05 -21.45 -12.21
CA LEU A 175 2.91 -20.48 -12.88
C LEU A 175 2.93 -20.68 -14.40
N GLU A 176 2.93 -21.93 -14.86
CA GLU A 176 3.04 -22.26 -16.28
C GLU A 176 1.77 -21.83 -17.03
N GLU A 177 0.59 -22.15 -16.49
CA GLU A 177 -0.67 -21.69 -17.05
C GLU A 177 -0.85 -20.18 -16.96
N MET A 178 -0.39 -19.57 -15.87
CA MET A 178 -0.41 -18.11 -15.75
C MET A 178 0.39 -17.44 -16.87
N GLN A 179 1.60 -17.94 -17.16
CA GLN A 179 2.41 -17.45 -18.26
C GLN A 179 1.73 -17.67 -19.61
N ARG A 180 1.20 -18.87 -19.86
CA ARG A 180 0.45 -19.19 -21.09
C ARG A 180 -0.74 -18.25 -21.28
N ALA A 181 -1.57 -18.07 -20.25
CA ALA A 181 -2.77 -17.23 -20.30
C ALA A 181 -2.44 -15.75 -20.50
N VAL A 182 -1.38 -15.25 -19.87
CA VAL A 182 -0.91 -13.87 -20.08
C VAL A 182 -0.46 -13.68 -21.53
N ILE A 183 0.36 -14.58 -22.07
CA ILE A 183 0.82 -14.51 -23.46
C ILE A 183 -0.37 -14.57 -24.42
N ALA A 184 -1.29 -15.50 -24.21
CA ALA A 184 -2.50 -15.64 -25.02
C ALA A 184 -3.38 -14.38 -24.99
N ALA A 185 -3.53 -13.76 -23.82
CA ALA A 185 -4.25 -12.49 -23.68
C ALA A 185 -3.60 -11.36 -24.50
N PHE A 186 -2.27 -11.26 -24.50
CA PHE A 186 -1.57 -10.27 -25.33
C PHE A 186 -1.73 -10.54 -26.83
N LEU A 187 -1.51 -11.79 -27.27
CA LEU A 187 -1.60 -12.15 -28.68
C LEU A 187 -3.01 -11.96 -29.24
N SER A 188 -4.04 -12.41 -28.51
CA SER A 188 -5.44 -12.30 -28.94
C SER A 188 -5.95 -10.86 -29.05
N LEU A 189 -5.34 -9.92 -28.31
CA LEU A 189 -5.69 -8.51 -28.38
C LEU A 189 -4.92 -7.78 -29.48
N LEU A 190 -3.64 -8.12 -29.71
CA LEU A 190 -2.77 -7.42 -30.64
C LEU A 190 -2.94 -7.84 -32.11
N PHE A 191 -3.41 -9.07 -32.35
CA PHE A 191 -3.53 -9.65 -33.71
C PHE A 191 -5.00 -9.84 -34.15
N ARG A 192 -5.89 -8.95 -33.70
CA ARG A 192 -7.28 -8.87 -34.18
C ARG A 192 -7.46 -7.84 -35.29
#